data_AF-A0A9W9AEZ4-F1
#
_entry.id   AF-A0A9W9AEZ4-F1
#
_cell.length_a   1.000
_cell.length_b   1.000
_cell.length_c   1.000
_cell.angle_alpha   90.00
_cell.angle_beta   90.00
_cell.angle_gamma   90.00
#
_symmetry.space_group_name_H-M   'P 1'
#
loop_
_entity.id
_entity.type
_entity.pdbx_description
1 polymer ?
#
loop_
_entity_poly.entity_id
_entity_poly.type
_entity_poly.pdbx_seq_one_letter_code
_entity_poly.pdbx_strand_id
1 'polypeptide(L)'
;MLQELSHMDRITQLQDEIQQLLMIMSTSIAYLTNRANFMQVSQEIPITKQRNPEKYDTPDVFEANKKELVTDLIRKAKQVEYLINSLPEPEREEIQAQRLQQLEDEMQLVNAEYIQAVDRLKTLHAQVTELLRSMLTEVDERLADDTDPLNDTGGKAEDNLMDSEDQNVLMA
;
A
#
# COMPACT_ATOMS: atom_id res chain seq x y z
N MET A 1 -8.55 2.92 7.09
CA MET A 1 -8.70 3.65 5.81
C MET A 1 -7.46 3.51 4.91
N LEU A 2 -6.89 2.30 4.77
CA LEU A 2 -5.70 2.05 3.92
C LEU A 2 -6.00 1.10 2.74
N GLN A 3 -7.27 0.71 2.58
CA GLN A 3 -7.66 -0.32 1.62
C GLN A 3 -8.02 0.25 0.24
N GLU A 4 -8.15 1.58 0.11
CA GLU A 4 -8.44 2.25 -1.17
C GLU A 4 -7.18 2.51 -2.02
N LEU A 5 -5.97 2.48 -1.43
CA LEU A 5 -4.71 2.71 -2.16
C LEU A 5 -4.15 1.46 -2.85
N SER A 6 -4.66 0.26 -2.54
CA SER A 6 -4.17 -1.01 -3.11
C SER A 6 -5.09 -1.60 -4.18
N HIS A 7 -6.29 -1.05 -4.37
CA HIS A 7 -7.16 -1.47 -5.45
C HIS A 7 -6.81 -0.63 -6.68
N MET A 8 -6.36 -1.27 -7.76
CA MET A 8 -6.21 -0.61 -9.05
C MET A 8 -7.49 0.18 -9.35
N ASP A 9 -7.35 1.41 -9.85
CA ASP A 9 -8.50 2.26 -10.16
C ASP A 9 -9.50 1.46 -11.02
N ARG A 10 -10.79 1.53 -10.68
CA ARG A 10 -11.84 0.78 -11.37
C ARG A 10 -11.90 1.14 -12.85
N ILE A 11 -11.52 2.37 -13.20
CA ILE A 11 -11.41 2.81 -14.60
C ILE A 11 -10.26 2.08 -15.30
N THR A 12 -9.07 2.02 -14.68
CA THR A 12 -7.93 1.26 -15.21
C THR A 12 -8.26 -0.24 -15.33
N GLN A 13 -8.93 -0.81 -14.33
CA GLN A 13 -9.41 -2.19 -14.38
C GLN A 13 -10.40 -2.45 -15.52
N LEU A 14 -11.33 -1.52 -15.75
CA LEU A 14 -12.28 -1.63 -16.86
C LEU A 14 -11.55 -1.56 -18.21
N GLN A 15 -10.58 -0.66 -18.35
CA GLN A 15 -9.76 -0.55 -19.56
C GLN A 15 -9.04 -1.88 -19.87
N ASP A 16 -8.39 -2.47 -18.86
CA ASP A 16 -7.65 -3.72 -19.03
C ASP A 16 -8.58 -4.89 -19.40
N GLU A 17 -9.76 -4.99 -18.78
CA GLU A 17 -10.73 -6.05 -19.08
C GLU A 17 -11.33 -5.89 -20.49
N ILE A 18 -11.56 -4.65 -20.97
CA ILE A 18 -11.98 -4.40 -22.36
C ILE A 18 -10.87 -4.82 -23.33
N GLN A 19 -9.61 -4.49 -23.02
CA GLN A 19 -8.48 -4.87 -23.86
C GLN A 19 -8.31 -6.40 -23.91
N GLN A 20 -8.46 -7.09 -22.78
CA GLN A 20 -8.46 -8.55 -22.72
C GLN A 20 -9.62 -9.15 -23.53
N LEU A 21 -10.82 -8.57 -23.44
CA LEU A 21 -11.97 -9.03 -24.23
C LEU A 21 -11.70 -8.92 -25.73
N LEU A 22 -11.13 -7.80 -26.20
CA LEU A 22 -10.73 -7.62 -27.60
C LEU A 22 -9.63 -8.59 -28.02
N MET A 23 -8.66 -8.85 -27.14
CA MET A 23 -7.61 -9.82 -27.40
C MET A 23 -8.20 -11.22 -27.59
N ILE A 24 -9.08 -11.66 -26.69
CA ILE A 24 -9.78 -12.95 -26.78
C ILE A 24 -10.59 -13.05 -28.08
N MET A 25 -11.29 -11.98 -28.50
CA MET A 25 -12.00 -11.98 -29.78
C MET A 25 -11.05 -12.20 -30.97
N SER A 26 -9.92 -11.49 -31.00
CA SER A 26 -8.95 -11.59 -32.09
C SER A 26 -8.29 -12.98 -32.15
N THR A 27 -7.93 -13.55 -31.00
CA THR A 27 -7.31 -14.88 -30.91
C THR A 27 -8.33 -15.98 -31.21
N SER A 28 -9.60 -15.80 -30.84
CA SER A 28 -10.69 -16.72 -31.20
C SER A 28 -10.89 -16.77 -32.71
N ILE A 29 -10.93 -15.62 -33.39
CA ILE A 29 -11.04 -15.57 -34.86
C ILE A 29 -9.83 -16.21 -35.52
N ALA A 30 -8.62 -15.91 -35.03
CA ALA A 30 -7.39 -16.51 -35.53
C ALA A 30 -7.37 -18.03 -35.36
N TYR A 31 -7.83 -18.52 -34.20
CA TYR A 31 -7.95 -19.95 -33.91
C TYR A 31 -8.94 -20.63 -34.86
N LEU A 32 -10.15 -20.10 -34.99
CA LEU A 32 -11.20 -20.65 -35.88
C LEU A 32 -10.74 -20.68 -37.35
N THR A 33 -10.03 -19.65 -37.81
CA THR A 33 -9.55 -19.55 -39.21
C THR A 33 -8.37 -20.50 -39.48
N ASN A 34 -7.46 -20.63 -38.52
CA ASN A 34 -6.24 -21.42 -38.70
C ASN A 34 -6.44 -22.91 -38.45
N ARG A 35 -7.36 -23.30 -37.56
CA ARG A 35 -7.58 -24.69 -37.12
C ARG A 35 -8.78 -25.37 -37.78
N ALA A 36 -9.62 -24.64 -38.51
CA ALA A 36 -10.72 -25.24 -39.27
C ALA A 36 -10.21 -26.15 -40.40
N ASN A 37 -10.88 -27.30 -40.56
CA ASN A 37 -10.67 -28.24 -41.65
C ASN A 37 -11.67 -28.00 -42.79
N PHE A 38 -11.36 -28.43 -44.00
CA PHE A 38 -12.27 -28.35 -45.14
C PHE A 38 -13.36 -29.42 -45.01
N MET A 39 -14.62 -29.01 -45.13
CA MET A 39 -15.75 -29.93 -45.22
C MET A 39 -16.12 -30.18 -46.69
N GLN A 40 -16.35 -31.43 -47.05
CA GLN A 40 -16.83 -31.80 -48.37
C GLN A 40 -18.33 -31.54 -48.47
N VAL A 41 -18.72 -30.59 -49.32
CA VAL A 41 -20.13 -30.17 -49.49
C VAL A 41 -20.86 -31.05 -50.52
N SER A 42 -20.15 -31.65 -51.48
CA SER A 42 -20.72 -32.57 -52.49
C SER A 42 -19.89 -33.84 -52.61
N GLN A 43 -20.56 -34.99 -52.61
CA GLN A 43 -19.94 -36.32 -52.75
C GLN A 43 -19.34 -36.56 -54.14
N GLU A 44 -19.77 -35.81 -55.15
CA GLU A 44 -19.31 -35.96 -56.54
C GLU A 44 -17.95 -35.29 -56.81
N ILE A 45 -17.51 -34.38 -55.93
CA ILE A 45 -16.25 -33.65 -56.10
C ILE A 45 -15.23 -34.18 -55.07
N PRO A 46 -14.21 -34.94 -55.49
CA PRO A 46 -13.19 -35.44 -54.59
C PRO A 46 -12.34 -34.30 -54.01
N ILE A 47 -11.99 -34.41 -52.72
CA ILE A 47 -11.19 -33.39 -52.00
C ILE A 47 -9.77 -33.34 -52.59
N THR A 48 -9.44 -32.25 -53.29
CA THR A 48 -8.15 -32.08 -53.97
C THR A 48 -7.07 -31.42 -53.10
N LYS A 49 -7.44 -30.90 -51.91
CA LYS A 49 -6.50 -30.31 -50.94
C LYS A 49 -6.86 -30.76 -49.52
N GLN A 50 -5.96 -31.50 -48.89
CA GLN A 50 -6.02 -31.81 -47.47
C GLN A 50 -5.05 -30.89 -46.74
N ARG A 51 -5.52 -30.24 -45.67
CA ARG A 51 -4.65 -29.45 -44.80
C ARG A 51 -3.74 -30.42 -44.04
N ASN A 52 -2.50 -30.01 -43.74
CA ASN A 52 -1.57 -30.86 -42.99
C ASN A 52 -2.22 -31.28 -41.65
N PRO A 53 -2.28 -32.58 -41.28
CA PRO A 53 -2.92 -33.07 -40.06
C PRO A 53 -2.44 -32.43 -38.75
N GLU A 54 -1.25 -31.85 -38.70
CA GLU A 54 -0.77 -31.11 -37.54
C GLU A 54 -1.40 -29.70 -37.39
N LYS A 55 -2.04 -29.20 -38.46
CA LYS A 55 -2.56 -27.83 -38.56
C LYS A 55 -4.07 -27.70 -38.36
N TYR A 56 -4.81 -28.81 -38.23
CA TYR A 56 -6.24 -28.79 -37.95
C TYR A 56 -6.57 -29.70 -36.79
N ASP A 57 -7.57 -29.33 -36.00
CA ASP A 57 -7.98 -30.12 -34.84
C ASP A 57 -9.06 -31.12 -35.25
N THR A 58 -9.19 -32.23 -34.51
CA THR A 58 -10.29 -33.17 -34.76
C THR A 58 -11.64 -32.47 -34.53
N PRO A 59 -12.73 -32.88 -35.21
CA PRO A 59 -14.02 -32.22 -35.09
C PRO A 59 -14.52 -32.13 -33.64
N ASP A 60 -14.25 -33.15 -32.83
CA ASP A 60 -14.64 -33.21 -31.41
C ASP A 60 -13.88 -32.20 -30.55
N VAL A 61 -12.56 -32.12 -30.73
CA VAL A 61 -11.70 -31.13 -30.04
C VAL A 61 -12.04 -29.71 -30.49
N PHE A 62 -12.31 -29.50 -31.78
CA PHE A 62 -12.67 -28.20 -32.32
C PHE A 62 -14.01 -27.70 -31.78
N GLU A 63 -15.03 -28.56 -31.66
CA GLU A 63 -16.31 -28.22 -31.05
C GLU A 63 -16.19 -27.93 -29.55
N ALA A 64 -15.40 -28.72 -28.82
CA ALA A 64 -15.12 -28.49 -27.40
C ALA A 64 -14.42 -27.12 -27.19
N ASN A 65 -13.37 -26.84 -27.95
CA ASN A 65 -12.63 -25.58 -27.87
C ASN A 65 -13.50 -24.37 -28.26
N LYS A 66 -14.35 -24.51 -29.28
CA LYS A 66 -15.32 -23.46 -29.65
C LYS A 66 -16.26 -23.14 -28.48
N LYS A 67 -16.76 -24.17 -27.79
CA LYS A 67 -17.64 -23.99 -26.63
C LYS A 67 -16.92 -23.32 -25.45
N GLU A 68 -15.66 -23.66 -25.21
CA GLU A 68 -14.80 -23.02 -24.22
C GLU A 68 -14.61 -21.53 -24.55
N LEU A 69 -14.20 -21.20 -25.79
CA LEU A 69 -14.00 -19.82 -26.24
C LEU A 69 -15.27 -18.96 -26.08
N VAL A 70 -16.44 -19.50 -26.43
CA VAL A 70 -17.72 -18.79 -26.24
C VAL A 70 -18.01 -18.59 -24.76
N THR A 71 -17.75 -19.60 -23.92
CA THR A 71 -17.97 -19.50 -22.47
C THR A 71 -17.07 -18.43 -21.85
N ASP A 72 -15.81 -18.37 -22.28
CA ASP A 72 -14.83 -17.38 -21.81
C ASP A 72 -15.21 -15.97 -22.27
N LEU A 73 -15.65 -15.81 -23.52
CA LEU A 73 -16.14 -14.54 -24.04
C LEU A 73 -17.34 -14.02 -23.25
N ILE A 74 -18.33 -14.89 -22.98
CA ILE A 74 -19.53 -14.51 -22.20
C ILE A 74 -19.14 -14.16 -20.76
N ARG A 75 -18.25 -14.95 -20.14
CA ARG A 75 -17.77 -14.67 -18.77
C ARG A 75 -17.11 -13.31 -18.70
N LYS A 76 -16.23 -13.00 -19.66
CA LYS A 76 -15.53 -11.71 -19.73
C LYS A 76 -16.47 -10.54 -20.03
N ALA A 77 -17.43 -10.72 -20.92
CA ALA A 77 -18.46 -9.70 -21.19
C ALA A 77 -19.27 -9.36 -19.92
N LYS A 78 -19.66 -10.37 -19.14
CA LYS A 78 -20.36 -10.17 -17.86
C LYS A 78 -19.48 -9.50 -16.79
N GLN A 79 -18.19 -9.80 -16.77
CA GLN A 79 -17.24 -9.11 -15.88
C GLN A 79 -17.14 -7.63 -16.22
N VAL A 80 -17.05 -7.28 -17.51
CA VAL A 80 -17.08 -5.89 -17.98
C VAL A 80 -18.40 -5.20 -17.61
N GLU A 81 -19.54 -5.87 -17.81
CA GLU A 81 -20.86 -5.34 -17.43
C GLU A 81 -20.95 -5.05 -15.92
N TYR A 82 -20.47 -5.98 -15.09
CA TYR A 82 -20.40 -5.78 -13.65
C TYR A 82 -19.50 -4.60 -13.28
N LEU A 83 -18.33 -4.48 -13.92
CA LEU A 83 -17.42 -3.37 -13.68
C LEU A 83 -18.04 -2.03 -14.04
N ILE A 84 -18.76 -1.94 -15.17
CA ILE A 84 -19.51 -0.73 -15.56
C ILE A 84 -20.55 -0.37 -14.50
N ASN A 85 -21.33 -1.35 -14.02
CA ASN A 85 -22.33 -1.12 -12.96
C ASN A 85 -21.70 -0.76 -11.61
N SER A 86 -20.43 -1.13 -11.39
CA SER A 86 -19.68 -0.78 -10.19
C SER A 86 -18.98 0.58 -10.28
N LEU A 87 -19.00 1.25 -11.44
CA LEU A 87 -18.40 2.57 -11.55
C LEU A 87 -19.21 3.57 -10.70
N PRO A 88 -18.53 4.41 -9.89
CA PRO A 88 -19.20 5.50 -9.21
C PRO A 88 -19.85 6.43 -10.25
N GLU A 89 -21.06 6.89 -9.96
CA GLU A 89 -21.75 7.81 -10.87
C GLU A 89 -20.91 9.09 -11.05
N PRO A 90 -20.78 9.59 -12.29
CA PRO A 90 -20.03 10.80 -12.53
C PRO A 90 -20.75 11.99 -11.89
N GLU A 91 -20.18 12.52 -10.81
CA GLU A 91 -20.61 13.76 -10.19
C GLU A 91 -20.25 14.96 -11.10
N ARG A 92 -21.06 16.03 -11.06
CA ARG A 92 -20.71 17.28 -11.75
C ARG A 92 -19.48 17.90 -11.08
N GLU A 93 -18.58 18.45 -11.87
CA GLU A 93 -17.32 19.05 -11.38
C GLU A 93 -17.54 20.09 -10.27
N GLU A 94 -18.61 20.89 -10.37
CA GLU A 94 -18.96 21.89 -9.35
C GLU A 94 -19.28 21.26 -7.98
N ILE A 95 -19.99 20.13 -7.98
CA ILE A 95 -20.36 19.40 -6.76
C ILE A 95 -19.13 18.70 -6.19
N GLN A 96 -18.30 18.12 -7.05
CA GLN A 96 -17.05 17.49 -6.66
C GLN A 96 -16.09 18.50 -6.02
N ALA A 97 -15.95 19.70 -6.60
CA ALA A 97 -15.13 20.77 -6.05
C ALA A 97 -15.64 21.24 -4.68
N GLN A 98 -16.96 21.41 -4.52
CA GLN A 98 -17.55 21.76 -3.23
C GLN A 98 -17.31 20.68 -2.17
N ARG A 99 -17.46 19.40 -2.53
CA ARG A 99 -17.20 18.28 -1.63
C ARG A 99 -15.73 18.20 -1.22
N LEU A 100 -14.80 18.46 -2.15
CA LEU A 100 -13.38 18.51 -1.85
C LEU A 100 -13.05 19.66 -0.90
N GLN A 101 -13.63 20.84 -1.11
CA GLN A 101 -13.45 21.98 -0.20
C GLN A 101 -13.96 21.67 1.21
N GLN A 102 -15.15 21.08 1.32
CA GLN A 102 -15.70 20.68 2.62
C GLN A 102 -14.81 19.66 3.34
N LEU A 103 -14.26 18.70 2.61
CA LEU A 103 -13.35 17.70 3.17
C LEU A 103 -12.02 18.33 3.60
N GLU A 104 -11.52 19.32 2.86
CA GLU A 104 -10.33 20.08 3.23
C GLU A 104 -10.56 20.87 4.52
N ASP A 105 -11.68 21.57 4.62
CA ASP A 105 -12.05 22.34 5.82
C ASP A 105 -12.19 21.43 7.05
N GLU A 106 -12.83 20.26 6.89
CA GLU A 106 -12.92 19.24 7.93
C GLU A 106 -11.54 18.71 8.33
N MET A 107 -10.67 18.45 7.35
CA MET A 107 -9.30 17.99 7.61
C MET A 107 -8.48 19.03 8.37
N GLN A 108 -8.63 20.31 8.04
CA GLN A 108 -7.96 21.40 8.75
C GLN A 108 -8.42 21.48 10.21
N LEU A 109 -9.73 21.36 10.46
CA LEU A 109 -10.30 21.36 11.81
C LEU A 109 -9.79 20.17 12.62
N VAL A 110 -9.90 18.95 12.08
CA VAL A 110 -9.44 17.72 12.74
C VAL A 110 -7.94 17.77 13.02
N ASN A 111 -7.14 18.31 12.09
CA ASN A 111 -5.71 18.45 12.28
C ASN A 111 -5.37 19.47 13.38
N ALA A 112 -6.13 20.58 13.48
CA ALA A 112 -5.95 21.54 14.56
C ALA A 112 -6.28 20.93 15.93
N GLU A 113 -7.37 20.16 16.03
CA GLU A 113 -7.72 19.41 17.24
C GLU A 113 -6.65 18.38 17.59
N TYR A 114 -6.13 17.67 16.59
CA TYR A 114 -5.05 16.71 16.76
C TYR A 114 -3.78 17.37 17.33
N ILE A 115 -3.36 18.51 16.77
CA ILE A 115 -2.20 19.27 17.27
C ILE A 115 -2.42 19.69 18.73
N GLN A 116 -3.60 20.21 19.07
CA GLN A 116 -3.92 20.58 20.45
C GLN A 116 -3.88 19.38 21.41
N ALA A 117 -4.41 18.23 20.99
CA ALA A 117 -4.39 17.00 21.79
C ALA A 117 -2.95 16.51 22.02
N VAL A 118 -2.12 16.56 20.97
CA VAL A 118 -0.69 16.19 21.04
C VAL A 118 0.07 17.14 21.96
N ASP A 119 -0.19 18.44 21.90
CA ASP A 119 0.50 19.41 22.77
C ASP A 119 0.11 19.23 24.24
N ARG A 120 -1.17 18.98 24.54
CA ARG A 120 -1.60 18.62 25.90
C ARG A 120 -0.90 17.36 26.40
N LEU A 121 -0.78 16.34 25.55
CA LEU A 121 -0.08 15.10 25.88
C LEU A 121 1.41 15.36 26.16
N LYS A 122 2.08 16.18 25.36
CA LYS A 122 3.49 16.56 25.59
C LYS A 122 3.67 17.31 26.91
N THR A 123 2.77 18.26 27.23
CA THR A 123 2.81 18.98 28.49
C THR A 123 2.63 18.04 29.68
N LEU A 124 1.65 17.14 29.62
CA LEU A 124 1.43 16.15 30.67
C LEU A 124 2.62 15.19 30.81
N HIS A 125 3.17 14.73 29.69
CA HIS A 125 4.36 13.89 29.68
C HIS A 125 5.57 14.60 30.33
N ALA A 126 5.77 15.89 30.03
CA ALA A 126 6.82 16.69 30.67
C ALA A 126 6.60 16.80 32.18
N GLN A 127 5.37 17.05 32.64
CA GLN A 127 5.03 17.12 34.07
C GLN A 127 5.27 15.78 34.78
N VAL A 128 4.87 14.66 34.18
CA VAL A 128 5.11 13.31 34.73
C VAL A 128 6.61 13.02 34.78
N THR A 129 7.36 13.38 33.74
CA THR A 129 8.81 13.19 33.69
C THR A 129 9.51 14.00 34.78
N GLU A 130 9.08 15.24 35.02
CA GLU A 130 9.63 16.10 36.05
C GLU A 130 9.32 15.58 37.46
N LEU A 131 8.08 15.13 37.70
CA LEU A 131 7.71 14.48 38.96
C LEU A 131 8.55 13.22 39.22
N LEU A 132 8.75 12.39 38.20
CA LEU A 132 9.60 11.20 38.31
C LEU A 132 11.05 11.58 38.61
N ARG A 133 11.57 12.65 38.00
CA ARG A 133 12.91 13.18 38.31
C ARG A 133 13.01 13.69 39.74
N SER A 134 12.05 14.51 40.19
CA SER A 134 12.08 15.04 41.56
C SER A 134 11.99 13.92 42.60
N MET A 135 11.13 12.93 42.38
CA MET A 135 11.05 11.74 43.25
C MET A 135 12.37 10.95 43.26
N LEU A 136 13.05 10.84 42.12
CA LEU A 136 14.34 10.14 42.05
C LEU A 136 15.45 10.93 42.76
N THR A 137 15.49 12.26 42.60
CA THR A 137 16.46 13.13 43.27
C THR A 137 16.23 13.20 44.78
N GLU A 138 14.98 13.26 45.25
CA GLU A 138 14.65 13.20 46.68
C GLU A 138 15.06 11.86 47.31
N VAL A 139 15.00 10.77 46.56
CA VAL A 139 15.50 9.46 47.00
C VAL A 139 17.03 9.47 47.05
N ASP A 140 17.71 10.03 46.05
CA ASP A 140 19.17 10.16 46.07
C ASP A 140 19.67 11.05 47.22
N GLU A 141 19.00 12.17 47.52
CA GLU A 141 19.34 13.04 48.66
C GLU A 141 19.10 12.35 50.02
N ARG A 142 18.03 11.57 50.15
CA ARG A 142 17.79 10.74 51.35
C ARG A 142 18.82 9.64 51.52
N LEU A 143 19.29 9.04 50.43
CA LEU A 143 20.37 8.05 50.45
C LEU A 143 21.73 8.68 50.77
N ALA A 144 21.95 9.96 50.41
CA ALA A 144 23.15 10.72 50.74
C ALA A 144 23.20 11.21 52.20
N ASP A 145 22.04 11.54 52.80
CA ASP A 145 21.93 11.97 54.20
C ASP A 145 22.07 10.78 55.19
N ASP A 146 21.78 9.56 54.75
CA ASP A 146 22.03 8.33 55.52
C ASP A 146 23.51 7.87 55.45
N THR A 147 24.37 8.52 54.64
CA THR A 147 25.81 8.25 54.59
C THR A 147 26.63 9.30 55.36
N ASP A 148 26.84 8.98 56.64
CA ASP A 148 27.88 9.42 57.60
C ASP A 148 27.70 10.70 58.43
N PRO A 149 27.65 10.48 59.77
CA PRO A 149 28.53 11.17 60.68
C PRO A 149 29.29 10.16 61.55
N LEU A 150 30.43 9.62 61.08
CA LEU A 150 31.49 9.06 61.95
C LEU A 150 32.75 8.74 61.12
N ASN A 151 33.55 9.75 60.78
CA ASN A 151 34.98 9.54 60.59
C ASN A 151 35.79 10.73 61.12
N ASP A 152 35.94 10.76 62.45
CA ASP A 152 37.06 11.42 63.10
C ASP A 152 37.92 10.32 63.75
N THR A 153 39.12 10.09 63.23
CA THR A 153 40.37 10.24 63.99
C THR A 153 41.58 9.76 63.19
N GLY A 154 42.65 10.56 63.20
CA GLY A 154 44.02 10.04 63.07
C GLY A 154 44.84 10.61 61.91
N GLY A 155 45.41 11.80 62.11
CA GLY A 155 46.28 12.43 61.13
C GLY A 155 47.64 11.77 60.91
N LYS A 156 48.35 12.26 59.90
CA LYS A 156 49.78 12.60 59.98
C LYS A 156 50.16 13.46 58.78
N ALA A 157 51.16 14.29 59.05
CA ALA A 157 51.68 15.40 58.29
C ALA A 157 52.56 14.99 57.09
N GLU A 158 53.01 16.04 56.39
CA GLU A 158 54.13 16.12 55.44
C GLU A 158 53.81 15.67 54.00
N ASP A 159 54.24 16.33 52.94
CA ASP A 159 54.97 17.58 52.67
C ASP A 159 55.06 17.65 51.13
N ASN A 160 55.04 18.87 50.55
CA ASN A 160 55.50 19.23 49.20
C ASN A 160 54.84 18.55 47.95
N LEU A 161 54.68 19.16 46.78
CA LEU A 161 55.37 20.27 46.14
C LEU A 161 54.46 20.85 45.02
N MET A 162 54.64 22.15 44.74
CA MET A 162 54.13 22.89 43.57
C MET A 162 54.42 22.21 42.22
N ASP A 163 53.49 22.35 41.27
CA ASP A 163 53.61 23.24 40.09
C ASP A 163 52.26 23.20 39.33
N SER A 164 51.56 24.34 39.15
CA SER A 164 51.58 25.18 37.94
C SER A 164 51.37 24.33 36.65
N GLU A 165 50.34 24.54 35.82
CA GLU A 165 50.13 25.70 34.97
C GLU A 165 48.70 25.71 34.38
N ASP A 166 48.14 26.92 34.29
CA ASP A 166 47.39 27.49 33.17
C ASP A 166 46.14 26.79 32.62
N GLN A 167 44.95 27.30 32.91
CA GLN A 167 44.27 28.41 32.20
C GLN A 167 43.86 28.11 30.75
N ASN A 168 42.58 27.76 30.63
CA ASN A 168 41.55 28.57 29.96
C ASN A 168 41.55 28.69 28.41
N VAL A 169 40.32 28.75 27.89
CA VAL A 169 39.87 29.33 26.59
C VAL A 169 39.99 28.42 25.36
N LEU A 170 38.91 27.82 24.83
CA LEU A 170 37.77 28.35 24.03
C LEU A 170 38.01 28.25 22.50
N MET A 171 36.95 27.79 21.82
CA MET A 171 36.61 28.02 20.40
C MET A 171 37.46 27.36 19.30
N ALA A 172 36.87 26.36 18.65
CA ALA A 172 36.39 26.44 17.26
C ALA A 172 35.42 25.28 16.98
#